data_AF-A0A7C5LGW6-F1
#
_entry.id   AF-A0A7C5LGW6-F1
#
_cell.length_a   1.000
_cell.length_b   1.000
_cell.length_c   1.000
_cell.angle_alpha   90.00
_cell.angle_beta   90.00
_cell.angle_gamma   90.00
#
_symmetry.space_group_name_H-M   'P 1'
#
loop_
_entity.id
_entity.type
_entity.pdbx_description
1 polymer ?
#
loop_
_entity_poly.entity_id
_entity_poly.type
_entity_poly.pdbx_seq_one_letter_code
_entity_poly.pdbx_strand_id
1 'polypeptide(L)' 'MLPRWLHEQGANLIIAGGMGQRAQQLFAQNGVQVVVGVPVDTPENLVTAYLTGTLVSGVNLCDH' A
#
# COMPACT_ATOMS: atom_id res chain seq x y z
N MET A 1 -2.42 -13.65 -10.55
CA MET A 1 -2.68 -14.42 -9.31
C MET A 1 -2.14 -13.62 -8.13
N LEU A 2 -2.89 -12.64 -7.60
CA LEU A 2 -2.44 -11.82 -6.45
C LEU A 2 -3.60 -11.25 -5.57
N PRO A 3 -4.79 -10.86 -6.10
CA PRO A 3 -5.80 -10.21 -5.26
C PRO A 3 -6.47 -11.16 -4.27
N ARG A 4 -6.83 -12.37 -4.72
CA ARG A 4 -7.60 -13.33 -3.92
C ARG A 4 -6.80 -13.93 -2.76
N TRP A 5 -5.54 -14.27 -2.99
CA TRP A 5 -4.65 -14.80 -1.94
C TRP A 5 -4.37 -13.77 -0.83
N LEU A 6 -4.23 -12.49 -1.20
CA LEU A 6 -4.02 -11.42 -0.22
C LEU A 6 -5.26 -11.21 0.66
N HIS A 7 -6.45 -11.29 0.05
CA HIS A 7 -7.73 -11.23 0.76
C HIS A 7 -7.94 -12.45 1.66
N GLU A 8 -7.52 -13.65 1.24
CA GLU A 8 -7.57 -14.88 2.07
C GLU A 8 -6.67 -14.81 3.32
N GLN A 9 -5.59 -14.02 3.28
CA GLN A 9 -4.77 -13.73 4.46
C GLN A 9 -5.33 -12.61 5.36
N GLY A 10 -6.48 -12.04 5.01
CA GLY A 10 -7.11 -10.96 5.79
C GLY A 10 -6.39 -9.61 5.69
N ALA A 11 -5.53 -9.42 4.71
CA ALA A 11 -4.85 -8.15 4.52
C ALA A 11 -5.83 -7.10 3.99
N ASN A 12 -6.01 -6.04 4.76
CA ASN A 12 -6.87 -4.90 4.45
C ASN A 12 -6.08 -3.64 4.06
N LEU A 13 -4.74 -3.69 4.12
CA LEU A 13 -3.85 -2.57 3.88
C LEU A 13 -2.60 -3.02 3.10
N ILE A 14 -2.25 -2.27 2.07
CA ILE A 14 -1.00 -2.40 1.32
C ILE A 14 -0.23 -1.09 1.43
N ILE A 15 1.03 -1.18 1.83
CA ILE A 15 1.98 -0.05 1.85
C ILE A 15 3.03 -0.32 0.78
N ALA A 16 3.19 0.60 -0.17
CA ALA A 16 4.13 0.46 -1.28
C ALA A 16 4.83 1.78 -1.61
N GLY A 17 6.06 1.71 -2.11
CA GLY A 17 6.75 2.88 -2.65
C GLY A 17 6.09 3.41 -3.94
N GLY A 18 5.62 2.50 -4.80
CA GLY A 18 4.87 2.83 -6.01
C GLY A 18 3.93 1.70 -6.42
N MET A 19 2.82 2.04 -7.07
CA MET A 19 1.86 1.06 -7.59
C MET A 19 1.11 1.65 -8.80
N GLY A 20 0.98 0.89 -9.88
CA GLY A 20 0.20 1.34 -11.04
C GLY A 20 -1.30 1.55 -10.72
N GLN A 21 -1.92 2.53 -11.37
CA GLN A 21 -3.33 2.92 -11.14
C GLN A 21 -4.32 1.74 -11.22
N ARG A 22 -4.14 0.85 -12.21
CA ARG A 22 -5.00 -0.34 -12.36
C ARG A 22 -4.94 -1.29 -11.16
N ALA A 23 -3.75 -1.46 -10.57
CA ALA A 23 -3.58 -2.32 -9.39
C ALA A 23 -4.17 -1.67 -8.14
N GLN A 24 -3.96 -0.36 -7.94
CA GLN A 24 -4.59 0.39 -6.86
C GLN A 24 -6.13 0.26 -6.91
N GLN A 25 -6.73 0.46 -8.09
CA GLN A 25 -8.17 0.30 -8.29
C GLN A 25 -8.64 -1.13 -8.04
N LEU A 26 -7.86 -2.14 -8.44
CA LEU A 26 -8.20 -3.54 -8.20
C LEU A 26 -8.25 -3.85 -6.70
N PHE A 27 -7.25 -3.40 -5.94
CA PHE A 27 -7.21 -3.59 -4.49
C PHE A 27 -8.31 -2.80 -3.77
N ALA A 28 -8.53 -1.54 -4.15
CA ALA A 28 -9.60 -0.72 -3.59
C ALA A 28 -10.99 -1.33 -3.81
N GLN A 29 -11.27 -1.88 -5.00
CA GLN A 29 -12.51 -2.59 -5.29
C GLN A 29 -12.71 -3.86 -4.45
N ASN A 30 -11.62 -4.46 -3.95
CA ASN A 30 -11.66 -5.61 -3.05
C ASN A 30 -11.60 -5.20 -1.56
N GLY A 31 -11.83 -3.92 -1.24
CA GLY A 31 -11.83 -3.43 0.14
C GLY A 31 -10.45 -3.32 0.79
N VAL A 32 -9.37 -3.37 -0.01
CA VAL A 32 -8.00 -3.24 0.45
C VAL A 32 -7.54 -1.80 0.27
N GLN A 33 -7.18 -1.15 1.38
CA GLN A 33 -6.61 0.19 1.36
C GLN A 33 -5.19 0.14 0.79
N VAL A 34 -4.85 1.07 -0.11
CA VAL A 34 -3.53 1.14 -0.71
C VAL A 34 -2.90 2.50 -0.39
N VAL A 35 -1.71 2.46 0.21
CA VAL A 35 -0.87 3.63 0.49
C VAL A 35 0.36 3.56 -0.41
N VAL A 36 0.49 4.52 -1.32
CA VAL A 36 1.62 4.64 -2.27
C VAL A 36 2.49 5.84 -1.93
N GLY A 37 3.70 5.90 -2.52
CA GLY A 37 4.62 7.03 -2.30
C GLY A 37 5.36 6.96 -0.98
N VAL A 38 5.40 5.80 -0.34
CA VAL A 38 6.08 5.62 0.95
C VAL A 38 7.60 5.56 0.75
N PRO A 39 8.39 6.30 1.55
CA PRO A 39 9.84 6.26 1.46
C PRO A 39 10.38 4.83 1.68
N VAL A 40 11.54 4.54 1.11
CA VAL A 40 12.22 3.26 1.35
C VAL A 40 12.74 3.27 2.79
N ASP A 41 12.09 2.48 3.64
CA ASP A 41 12.45 2.28 5.04
C ASP A 41 12.18 0.82 5.43
N THR A 42 12.57 0.42 6.64
CA THR A 42 12.31 -0.93 7.14
C THR A 42 10.81 -1.16 7.35
N PRO A 43 10.31 -2.39 7.14
CA PRO A 43 8.89 -2.71 7.37
C PRO A 43 8.40 -2.30 8.78
N GLU A 44 9.25 -2.45 9.80
CA GLU A 44 8.93 -2.08 11.18
C GLU A 44 8.71 -0.57 11.34
N ASN A 45 9.58 0.24 10.72
CA ASN A 45 9.45 1.70 10.74
C ASN A 45 8.22 2.15 9.98
N LEU A 46 7.94 1.55 8.83
CA LEU A 46 6.76 1.87 8.01
C LEU A 46 5.45 1.53 8.75
N VAL A 47 5.38 0.36 9.37
CA VAL A 47 4.23 -0.05 10.19
C VAL A 47 4.09 0.88 11.39
N THR A 48 5.18 1.20 12.09
CA THR A 48 5.17 2.12 13.23
C THR A 48 4.65 3.49 12.81
N ALA A 49 5.19 4.07 11.74
CA ALA A 49 4.78 5.36 11.22
C ALA A 49 3.30 5.38 10.79
N TYR A 50 2.80 4.27 10.23
CA TYR A 50 1.38 4.13 9.91
C TYR A 50 0.52 4.14 11.18
N LEU A 51 0.89 3.34 12.17
CA LEU A 51 0.18 3.24 13.46
C LEU A 51 0.21 4.54 14.25
N THR A 52 1.28 5.33 14.15
CA THR A 52 1.41 6.65 14.79
C THR A 52 0.82 7.79 13.97
N GLY A 53 0.31 7.53 12.77
CA GLY A 53 -0.24 8.56 11.87
C GLY A 53 0.81 9.53 11.31
N THR A 54 2.09 9.16 11.36
CA THR A 54 3.22 9.97 10.87
C THR A 54 3.75 9.48 9.53
N LEU A 55 3.15 8.45 8.93
CA LEU A 55 3.53 7.94 7.63
C LEU A 55 3.24 8.99 6.55
N VAL A 56 4.30 9.55 5.99
CA VAL A 56 4.20 10.49 4.87
C VAL A 56 4.13 9.69 3.57
N SER A 57 2.96 9.65 2.95
CA SER A 57 2.77 9.19 1.57
C SER A 57 3.13 10.33 0.61
N GLY A 58 4.15 10.12 -0.21
CA GLY A 58 4.58 11.04 -1.26
C GLY A 58 3.89 10.80 -2.60
N VAL A 59 4.48 11.36 -3.67
CA VAL A 59 3.99 11.22 -5.04
C VAL A 59 4.17 9.77 -5.50
N ASN A 60 3.14 9.19 -6.12
CA ASN A 60 3.22 7.86 -6.68
C ASN A 60 4.31 7.81 -7.76
N LEU A 61 5.36 7.04 -7.50
CA LEU A 61 6.54 6.93 -8.38
C LEU A 61 6.22 6.27 -9.74
N CYS A 62 5.02 5.72 -9.93
CA CYS A 62 4.61 5.01 -11.16
C CYS A 62 3.79 5.87 -12.14
N ASP A 63 3.70 7.19 -11.96
CA ASP A 63 3.03 8.11 -12.91
C ASP A 63 3.97 8.66 -14.01
N HIS A 64 5.13 8.03 -14.25
CA HIS A 64 6.08 8.44 -15.30
C HIS A 64 6.56 7.28 -16.17
#